data_AF-A0A0M6Y355-F1
#
_entry.id   AF-A0A0M6Y355-F1
#
_cell.length_a   1.000
_cell.length_b   1.000
_cell.length_c   1.000
_cell.angle_alpha   90.00
_cell.angle_beta   90.00
_cell.angle_gamma   90.00
#
_symmetry.space_group_name_H-M   'P 1'
#
loop_
_entity.id
_entity.type
_entity.pdbx_description
1 polymer ?
#
loop_
_entity_poly.entity_id
_entity_poly.type
_entity_poly.pdbx_seq_one_letter_code
_entity_poly.pdbx_strand_id
1 'polypeptide(L)'
;MADFDDITGWREELAAFEKTEEGRAFFAGNKRYGGIKVPYENVVQMVELIRGDEELHEALRKKIWFAAYAEKHDLEVHDDEFVELNPLEAHDTIIDFRKWYLMKAPVRFDKRDMIVATWLAIDLEEGRLTSLRTEQARDFIKENYARYISFPGEET
;
A
#
# COMPACT_ATOMS: atom_id res chain seq x y z
N MET A 1 -10.74 -4.50 -17.62
CA MET A 1 -10.09 -3.78 -16.50
C MET A 1 -10.40 -4.58 -15.26
N ALA A 2 -9.46 -4.78 -14.33
CA ALA A 2 -9.80 -5.46 -13.09
C ALA A 2 -10.90 -4.66 -12.38
N ASP A 3 -11.92 -5.38 -11.91
CA ASP A 3 -13.00 -4.81 -11.13
C ASP A 3 -12.47 -4.56 -9.71
N PHE A 4 -12.49 -3.29 -9.30
CA PHE A 4 -12.11 -2.83 -7.98
C PHE A 4 -13.29 -2.12 -7.29
N ASP A 5 -14.48 -2.15 -7.88
CA ASP A 5 -15.66 -1.49 -7.33
C ASP A 5 -16.22 -2.27 -6.12
N ASP A 6 -15.98 -3.58 -6.08
CA ASP A 6 -16.22 -4.45 -4.93
C ASP A 6 -14.98 -5.32 -4.67
N ILE A 7 -14.32 -5.09 -3.53
CA ILE A 7 -13.16 -5.90 -3.10
C ILE A 7 -13.55 -6.98 -2.10
N THR A 8 -14.86 -7.21 -1.87
CA THR A 8 -15.33 -8.28 -0.99
C THR A 8 -14.75 -9.63 -1.47
N GLY A 9 -14.14 -10.37 -0.55
CA GLY A 9 -13.50 -11.65 -0.86
C GLY A 9 -12.07 -11.54 -1.39
N TRP A 10 -11.43 -10.36 -1.36
CA TRP A 10 -10.06 -10.17 -1.83
C TRP A 10 -9.05 -11.12 -1.16
N ARG A 11 -9.28 -11.47 0.12
CA ARG A 11 -8.46 -12.42 0.87
C ARG A 11 -8.55 -13.83 0.29
N GLU A 12 -9.78 -14.30 0.04
CA GLU A 12 -10.04 -15.61 -0.53
C GLU A 12 -9.49 -15.71 -1.95
N GLU A 13 -9.63 -14.66 -2.75
CA GLU A 13 -9.04 -14.59 -4.09
C GLU A 13 -7.51 -14.71 -4.04
N LEU A 14 -6.85 -13.92 -3.16
CA LEU A 14 -5.40 -13.98 -2.99
C LEU A 14 -4.96 -15.39 -2.55
N ALA A 15 -5.61 -15.94 -1.53
CA ALA A 15 -5.29 -17.27 -1.01
C ALA A 15 -5.51 -18.38 -2.03
N ALA A 16 -6.53 -18.25 -2.89
CA ALA A 16 -6.77 -19.18 -3.99
C ALA A 16 -5.68 -19.06 -5.05
N PHE A 17 -5.28 -17.84 -5.42
CA PHE A 17 -4.24 -17.60 -6.42
C PHE A 17 -2.88 -18.10 -5.95
N GLU A 18 -2.49 -17.85 -4.70
CA GLU A 18 -1.22 -18.33 -4.11
C GLU A 18 -1.10 -19.87 -4.10
N LYS A 19 -2.24 -20.60 -4.12
CA LYS A 19 -2.26 -22.07 -4.22
C LYS A 19 -2.07 -22.58 -5.65
N THR A 20 -2.13 -21.73 -6.66
CA THR A 20 -1.85 -22.10 -8.05
C THR A 20 -0.35 -22.10 -8.34
N GLU A 21 0.08 -22.85 -9.37
CA GLU A 21 1.48 -22.77 -9.84
C GLU A 21 1.81 -21.38 -10.38
N GLU A 22 0.86 -20.77 -11.11
CA GLU A 22 0.97 -19.41 -11.62
C GLU A 22 1.20 -18.39 -10.51
N GLY A 23 0.38 -18.41 -9.45
CA GLY A 23 0.51 -17.48 -8.34
C GLY A 23 1.81 -17.64 -7.57
N ARG A 24 2.24 -18.89 -7.31
CA ARG A 24 3.56 -19.14 -6.73
C ARG A 24 4.69 -18.58 -7.59
N ALA A 25 4.65 -18.82 -8.90
CA ALA A 25 5.64 -18.31 -9.84
C ALA A 25 5.61 -16.78 -9.93
N PHE A 26 4.43 -16.17 -9.90
CA PHE A 26 4.22 -14.72 -9.92
C PHE A 26 4.90 -14.04 -8.73
N PHE A 27 4.60 -14.50 -7.51
CA PHE A 27 5.18 -13.89 -6.29
C PHE A 27 6.65 -14.23 -6.08
N ALA A 28 7.13 -15.40 -6.55
CA ALA A 28 8.55 -15.74 -6.57
C ALA A 28 9.35 -14.91 -7.60
N GLY A 29 8.73 -14.58 -8.74
CA GLY A 29 9.35 -13.93 -9.90
C GLY A 29 9.41 -12.40 -9.85
N ASN A 30 8.91 -11.77 -8.79
CA ASN A 30 8.74 -10.31 -8.68
C ASN A 30 10.06 -9.49 -8.68
N LYS A 31 11.22 -10.14 -8.87
CA LYS A 31 12.48 -9.44 -9.19
C LYS A 31 12.50 -8.83 -10.60
N ARG A 32 11.60 -9.27 -11.51
CA ARG A 32 11.56 -8.83 -12.92
C ARG A 32 11.05 -7.40 -13.14
N TYR A 33 10.34 -6.82 -12.17
CA TYR A 33 9.78 -5.47 -12.27
C TYR A 33 10.52 -4.45 -11.41
N GLY A 34 11.73 -4.80 -10.96
CA GLY A 34 12.57 -3.92 -10.15
C GLY A 34 12.79 -2.57 -10.82
N GLY A 35 12.45 -1.49 -10.12
CA GLY A 35 12.63 -0.11 -10.60
C GLY A 35 11.54 0.40 -11.54
N ILE A 36 10.48 -0.38 -11.80
CA ILE A 36 9.29 0.12 -12.49
C ILE A 36 8.39 0.80 -11.46
N LYS A 37 8.29 2.13 -11.56
CA LYS A 37 7.45 2.96 -10.68
C LYS A 37 5.97 2.62 -10.82
N VAL A 38 5.22 2.83 -9.74
CA VAL A 38 3.76 2.68 -9.74
C VAL A 38 3.13 3.88 -10.46
N PRO A 39 2.23 3.69 -11.44
CA PRO A 39 1.51 4.81 -12.04
C PRO A 39 0.68 5.56 -11.00
N TYR A 40 0.69 6.89 -11.08
CA TYR A 40 -0.02 7.75 -10.14
C TYR A 40 -1.50 7.39 -9.94
N GLU A 41 -2.22 7.07 -11.01
CA GLU A 41 -3.64 6.67 -10.92
C GLU A 41 -3.83 5.36 -10.14
N ASN A 42 -2.89 4.41 -10.25
CA ASN A 42 -2.92 3.20 -9.44
C ASN A 42 -2.67 3.50 -7.96
N VAL A 43 -1.79 4.47 -7.65
CA VAL A 43 -1.57 4.93 -6.27
C VAL A 43 -2.85 5.56 -5.72
N VAL A 44 -3.50 6.43 -6.48
CA VAL A 44 -4.78 7.05 -6.08
C VAL A 44 -5.84 5.98 -5.82
N GLN A 45 -6.03 5.04 -6.73
CA GLN A 45 -7.00 3.95 -6.56
C GLN A 45 -6.69 3.09 -5.33
N MET A 46 -5.44 2.70 -5.11
CA MET A 46 -5.06 1.92 -3.93
C MET A 46 -5.34 2.66 -2.63
N VAL A 47 -5.09 3.97 -2.58
CA VAL A 47 -5.36 4.80 -1.41
C VAL A 47 -6.87 4.91 -1.16
N GLU A 48 -7.67 5.09 -2.21
CA GLU A 48 -9.12 5.09 -2.12
C GLU A 48 -9.65 3.75 -1.58
N LEU A 49 -9.12 2.62 -2.04
CA LEU A 49 -9.48 1.30 -1.53
C LEU A 49 -9.09 1.09 -0.06
N ILE A 50 -7.87 1.46 0.32
CA ILE A 50 -7.40 1.33 1.72
C ILE A 50 -8.27 2.14 2.68
N ARG A 51 -8.75 3.31 2.25
CA ARG A 51 -9.57 4.19 3.09
C ARG A 51 -11.06 3.90 3.00
N GLY A 52 -11.51 3.26 1.93
CA GLY A 52 -12.91 2.95 1.66
C GLY A 52 -13.37 1.62 2.27
N ASP A 53 -12.47 0.65 2.38
CA ASP A 53 -12.74 -0.64 3.01
C ASP A 53 -12.50 -0.60 4.52
N GLU A 54 -13.47 -1.10 5.30
CA GLU A 54 -13.45 -1.03 6.76
C GLU A 54 -12.27 -1.80 7.37
N GLU A 55 -11.95 -2.98 6.85
CA GLU A 55 -10.85 -3.80 7.35
C GLU A 55 -9.49 -3.15 7.06
N LEU A 56 -9.29 -2.66 5.84
CA LEU A 56 -8.06 -1.98 5.44
C LEU A 56 -7.89 -0.65 6.19
N HIS A 57 -8.98 0.09 6.39
CA HIS A 57 -8.94 1.38 7.09
C HIS A 57 -8.61 1.19 8.58
N GLU A 58 -9.18 0.17 9.22
CA GLU A 58 -8.86 -0.17 10.60
C GLU A 58 -7.41 -0.65 10.74
N ALA A 59 -6.91 -1.46 9.80
CA ALA A 59 -5.50 -1.85 9.76
C ALA A 59 -4.58 -0.63 9.61
N LEU A 60 -4.95 0.33 8.76
CA LEU A 60 -4.22 1.60 8.61
C LEU A 60 -4.18 2.38 9.93
N ARG A 61 -5.33 2.53 10.61
CA ARG A 61 -5.43 3.25 11.89
C ARG A 61 -4.58 2.64 12.99
N LYS A 62 -4.57 1.31 13.12
CA LYS A 62 -3.72 0.61 14.09
C LYS A 62 -2.24 0.90 13.85
N LYS A 63 -1.81 0.96 12.58
CA LYS A 63 -0.42 1.30 12.24
C LYS A 63 -0.06 2.75 12.58
N ILE A 64 -0.98 3.69 12.31
CA ILE A 64 -0.79 5.11 12.67
C ILE A 64 -0.69 5.25 14.19
N TRP A 65 -1.63 4.63 14.92
CA TRP A 65 -1.63 4.62 16.39
C TRP A 65 -0.33 4.05 16.95
N PHE A 66 0.12 2.90 16.46
CA PHE A 66 1.33 2.26 16.95
C PHE A 66 2.57 3.09 16.66
N ALA A 67 2.69 3.69 15.46
CA ALA A 67 3.80 4.57 15.14
C ALA A 67 3.87 5.77 16.09
N ALA A 68 2.73 6.42 16.36
CA ALA A 68 2.66 7.53 17.31
C ALA A 68 2.94 7.09 18.76
N TYR A 69 2.50 5.89 19.15
CA TYR A 69 2.77 5.32 20.48
C TYR A 69 4.26 5.04 20.65
N ALA A 70 4.87 4.33 19.71
CA ALA A 70 6.30 3.99 19.74
C ALA A 70 7.17 5.25 19.79
N GLU A 71 6.86 6.27 18.97
CA GLU A 71 7.59 7.55 18.99
C GLU A 71 7.43 8.28 20.33
N LYS A 72 6.20 8.39 20.85
CA LYS A 72 5.94 9.07 22.13
C LYS A 72 6.64 8.41 23.32
N HIS A 73 6.81 7.09 23.26
CA HIS A 73 7.38 6.28 24.32
C HIS A 73 8.85 5.90 24.07
N ASP A 74 9.45 6.38 22.97
CA ASP A 74 10.83 6.09 22.56
C ASP A 74 11.13 4.58 22.51
N LEU A 75 10.17 3.80 21.99
CA LEU A 75 10.28 2.35 21.91
C LEU A 75 11.17 1.92 20.73
N GLU A 76 12.16 1.10 21.01
CA GLU A 76 13.01 0.45 20.01
C GLU A 76 12.47 -0.92 19.60
N VAL A 77 12.87 -1.40 18.43
CA VAL A 77 12.42 -2.70 17.86
C VAL A 77 12.78 -3.90 18.75
N HIS A 78 13.78 -3.74 19.62
CA HIS A 78 14.24 -4.78 20.54
C HIS A 78 13.56 -4.73 21.90
N ASP A 79 12.71 -3.74 22.16
CA ASP A 79 11.97 -3.65 23.42
C ASP A 79 10.81 -4.64 23.43
N ASP A 80 10.62 -5.31 24.57
CA ASP A 80 9.52 -6.27 24.75
C ASP A 80 8.15 -5.60 24.52
N GLU A 81 7.97 -4.36 24.98
CA GLU A 81 6.75 -3.58 24.78
C GLU A 81 6.51 -3.25 23.30
N PHE A 82 7.58 -2.97 22.53
CA PHE A 82 7.46 -2.78 21.08
C PHE A 82 6.95 -4.06 20.42
N VAL A 83 7.55 -5.20 20.75
CA VAL A 83 7.18 -6.50 20.17
C VAL A 83 5.74 -6.87 20.53
N GLU A 84 5.33 -6.62 21.78
CA GLU A 84 3.99 -6.95 22.27
C GLU A 84 2.90 -6.07 21.63
N LEU A 85 3.16 -4.77 21.47
CA LEU A 85 2.16 -3.81 20.97
C LEU A 85 2.16 -3.63 19.45
N ASN A 86 3.20 -4.10 18.75
CA ASN A 86 3.29 -3.98 17.29
C ASN A 86 2.11 -4.71 16.62
N PRO A 87 1.25 -4.02 15.85
CA PRO A 87 0.04 -4.60 15.29
C PRO A 87 0.36 -5.44 14.04
N LEU A 88 1.08 -6.55 14.22
CA LEU A 88 1.56 -7.40 13.13
C LEU A 88 0.46 -7.83 12.16
N GLU A 89 -0.72 -8.19 12.66
CA GLU A 89 -1.87 -8.54 11.82
C GLU A 89 -2.33 -7.38 10.91
N ALA A 90 -2.24 -6.14 11.37
CA ALA A 90 -2.54 -4.97 10.57
C ALA A 90 -1.47 -4.70 9.51
N HIS A 91 -0.19 -4.97 9.84
CA HIS A 91 0.89 -4.94 8.86
C HIS A 91 0.68 -5.98 7.76
N ASP A 92 0.37 -7.21 8.13
CA ASP A 92 0.15 -8.33 7.21
C ASP A 92 -1.09 -8.09 6.34
N THR A 93 -2.18 -7.58 6.92
CA THR A 93 -3.40 -7.20 6.16
C THR A 93 -3.10 -6.23 5.02
N ILE A 94 -2.36 -5.16 5.30
CA ILE A 94 -1.98 -4.19 4.26
C ILE A 94 -1.00 -4.80 3.25
N ILE A 95 -0.08 -5.68 3.68
CA ILE A 95 0.85 -6.37 2.78
C ILE A 95 0.11 -7.30 1.82
N ASP A 96 -0.83 -8.09 2.34
CA ASP A 96 -1.63 -9.03 1.56
C ASP A 96 -2.54 -8.29 0.60
N PHE A 97 -3.17 -7.18 1.03
CA PHE A 97 -3.93 -6.34 0.12
C PHE A 97 -3.08 -5.82 -1.05
N ARG A 98 -1.84 -5.38 -0.79
CA ARG A 98 -0.93 -4.98 -1.87
C ARG A 98 -0.61 -6.14 -2.82
N LYS A 99 -0.42 -7.36 -2.32
CA LYS A 99 -0.21 -8.54 -3.18
C LYS A 99 -1.43 -8.82 -4.05
N TRP A 100 -2.62 -8.78 -3.45
CA TRP A 100 -3.88 -8.94 -4.17
C TRP A 100 -4.05 -7.86 -5.25
N TYR A 101 -3.83 -6.59 -4.89
CA TYR A 101 -3.90 -5.49 -5.84
C TYR A 101 -2.91 -5.68 -7.00
N LEU A 102 -1.67 -6.10 -6.70
CA LEU A 102 -0.65 -6.36 -7.72
C LEU A 102 -1.04 -7.50 -8.66
N MET A 103 -1.66 -8.56 -8.14
CA MET A 103 -2.20 -9.66 -8.94
C MET A 103 -3.29 -9.17 -9.91
N LYS A 104 -4.14 -8.22 -9.48
CA LYS A 104 -5.25 -7.68 -10.28
C LYS A 104 -4.83 -6.53 -11.20
N ALA A 105 -3.73 -5.85 -10.89
CA ALA A 105 -3.32 -4.64 -11.59
C ALA A 105 -3.07 -4.92 -13.09
N PRO A 106 -3.65 -4.10 -14.00
CA PRO A 106 -3.49 -4.28 -15.44
C PRO A 106 -2.09 -3.88 -15.93
N VAL A 107 -1.29 -3.26 -15.07
CA VAL A 107 0.04 -2.72 -15.36
C VAL A 107 1.05 -3.29 -14.37
N ARG A 108 2.28 -3.48 -14.85
CA ARG A 108 3.38 -4.05 -14.07
C ARG A 108 4.15 -2.94 -13.37
N PHE A 109 4.40 -3.10 -12.07
CA PHE A 109 5.24 -2.20 -11.27
C PHE A 109 5.91 -2.98 -10.12
N ASP A 110 6.93 -2.40 -9.51
CA ASP A 110 7.65 -3.02 -8.39
C ASP A 110 6.75 -3.10 -7.14
N LYS A 111 6.59 -4.29 -6.57
CA LYS A 111 5.86 -4.46 -5.30
C LYS A 111 6.40 -3.60 -4.16
N ARG A 112 7.69 -3.28 -4.18
CA ARG A 112 8.32 -2.44 -3.15
C ARG A 112 7.81 -1.02 -3.22
N ASP A 113 7.56 -0.52 -4.41
CA ASP A 113 7.13 0.85 -4.63
C ASP A 113 5.65 1.04 -4.24
N MET A 114 4.86 -0.04 -4.17
CA MET A 114 3.48 -0.03 -3.67
C MET A 114 3.34 0.45 -2.22
N ILE A 115 4.43 0.45 -1.44
CA ILE A 115 4.41 0.98 -0.07
C ILE A 115 3.98 2.45 -0.03
N VAL A 116 4.23 3.19 -1.12
CA VAL A 116 3.89 4.61 -1.24
C VAL A 116 2.39 4.87 -1.09
N ALA A 117 1.54 3.96 -1.55
CA ALA A 117 0.09 4.08 -1.39
C ALA A 117 -0.30 4.06 0.10
N THR A 118 0.37 3.26 0.93
CA THR A 118 0.11 3.28 2.37
C THR A 118 0.64 4.54 3.03
N TRP A 119 1.80 5.05 2.63
CA TRP A 119 2.31 6.31 3.15
C TRP A 119 1.37 7.49 2.83
N LEU A 120 0.86 7.56 1.61
CA LEU A 120 -0.09 8.59 1.21
C LEU A 120 -1.46 8.44 1.89
N ALA A 121 -1.88 7.19 2.17
CA ALA A 121 -3.07 6.96 2.98
C ALA A 121 -2.87 7.49 4.41
N ILE A 122 -1.67 7.31 5.00
CA ILE A 122 -1.32 7.91 6.30
C ILE A 122 -1.33 9.44 6.22
N ASP A 123 -0.71 10.04 5.20
CA ASP A 123 -0.69 11.51 5.02
C ASP A 123 -2.11 12.10 4.96
N LEU A 124 -3.08 11.38 4.36
CA LEU A 124 -4.49 11.78 4.35
C LEU A 124 -5.16 11.63 5.71
N GLU A 125 -4.93 10.52 6.41
CA GLU A 125 -5.53 10.27 7.73
C GLU A 125 -5.01 11.25 8.79
N GLU A 126 -3.75 11.67 8.69
CA GLU A 126 -3.15 12.67 9.57
C GLU A 126 -3.42 14.12 9.13
N GLY A 127 -4.14 14.32 8.01
CA GLY A 127 -4.51 15.64 7.50
C GLY A 127 -3.37 16.44 6.87
N ARG A 128 -2.23 15.81 6.58
CA ARG A 128 -1.12 16.41 5.81
C ARG A 128 -1.53 16.66 4.35
N LEU A 129 -2.40 15.80 3.82
CA LEU A 129 -3.07 15.96 2.54
C LEU A 129 -4.59 15.92 2.75
N THR A 130 -5.35 16.67 1.93
CA THR A 130 -6.83 16.65 1.98
C THR A 130 -7.42 15.73 0.92
N SER A 131 -6.79 15.64 -0.24
CA SER A 131 -7.17 14.76 -1.34
C SER A 131 -5.99 14.59 -2.29
N LEU A 132 -5.79 13.36 -2.78
CA LEU A 132 -4.77 13.12 -3.79
C LEU A 132 -5.12 13.76 -5.13
N ARG A 133 -6.40 14.01 -5.43
CA ARG A 133 -6.87 14.50 -6.74
C ARG A 133 -6.68 16.01 -6.96
N THR A 134 -5.96 16.69 -6.08
CA THR A 134 -5.68 18.13 -6.20
C THR A 134 -4.32 18.36 -6.84
N GLU A 135 -4.14 19.50 -7.53
CA GLU A 135 -2.82 19.88 -8.08
C GLU A 135 -1.77 20.01 -6.97
N GLN A 136 -2.15 20.59 -5.83
CA GLN A 136 -1.28 20.73 -4.66
C GLN A 136 -0.78 19.38 -4.14
N ALA A 137 -1.67 18.38 -4.03
CA ALA A 137 -1.24 17.04 -3.64
C ALA A 137 -0.35 16.41 -4.71
N ARG A 138 -0.66 16.60 -6.00
CA ARG A 138 0.18 16.08 -7.08
C ARG A 138 1.60 16.64 -7.02
N ASP A 139 1.76 17.94 -6.76
CA ASP A 139 3.07 18.58 -6.63
C ASP A 139 3.82 18.09 -5.38
N PHE A 140 3.14 18.00 -4.23
CA PHE A 140 3.69 17.40 -3.02
C PHE A 140 4.20 15.97 -3.27
N ILE A 141 3.42 15.16 -3.99
CA ILE A 141 3.77 13.75 -4.27
C ILE A 141 4.96 13.67 -5.25
N LYS A 142 5.04 14.57 -6.24
CA LYS A 142 6.21 14.66 -7.11
C LYS A 142 7.47 14.98 -6.32
N GLU A 143 7.41 15.94 -5.42
CA GLU A 143 8.57 16.36 -4.62
C GLU A 143 9.06 15.24 -3.68
N ASN A 144 8.14 14.54 -3.01
CA ASN A 144 8.49 13.60 -1.95
C ASN A 144 8.57 12.13 -2.41
N TYR A 145 7.87 11.76 -3.49
CA TYR A 145 7.66 10.36 -3.88
C TYR A 145 7.94 10.06 -5.36
N ALA A 146 8.53 10.99 -6.14
CA ALA A 146 8.86 10.76 -7.55
C ALA A 146 9.79 9.55 -7.79
N ARG A 147 10.50 9.05 -6.77
CA ARG A 147 11.28 7.80 -6.89
C ARG A 147 10.40 6.56 -7.08
N TYR A 148 9.18 6.58 -6.53
CA TYR A 148 8.27 5.43 -6.46
C TYR A 148 7.12 5.52 -7.45
N ILE A 149 6.79 6.74 -7.90
CA ILE A 149 5.58 7.03 -8.68
C ILE A 149 5.95 7.59 -10.05
N SER A 150 5.29 7.09 -11.10
CA SER A 150 5.32 7.67 -12.44
C SER A 150 4.08 8.52 -12.68
N PHE A 151 4.27 9.72 -13.24
CA PHE A 151 3.17 10.62 -13.57
C PHE A 151 2.85 10.59 -15.06
N PRO A 152 1.58 10.84 -15.45
CA PRO A 152 1.22 10.97 -16.86
C PRO A 152 2.09 11.99 -17.59
N GLY A 153 2.69 11.58 -18.71
CA GLY A 153 3.55 12.42 -19.54
C GLY A 153 5.03 12.40 -19.17
N GLU A 154 5.43 11.65 -18.14
CA GLU A 154 6.85 11.36 -17.86
C GLU A 154 7.26 10.09 -18.63
N GLU A 155 8.25 10.19 -19.52
CA GLU A 155 8.83 9.00 -20.17
C GLU A 155 9.53 8.13 -19.11
N THR A 156 9.24 6.83 -19.14
CA THR A 156 9.77 5.79 -18.24
C THR A 156 11.26 5.55 -18.42
#